data_AF-A0A834KYG0-F1
#
_entry.id   AF-A0A834KYG0-F1
#
_cell.length_a   1.000
_cell.length_b   1.000
_cell.length_c   1.000
_cell.angle_alpha   90.00
_cell.angle_beta   90.00
_cell.angle_gamma   90.00
#
_symmetry.space_group_name_H-M   'P 1'
#
loop_
_entity.id
_entity.type
_entity.pdbx_description
1 polymer ?
#
loop_
_entity_poly.entity_id
_entity_poly.type
_entity_poly.pdbx_seq_one_letter_code
_entity_poly.pdbx_strand_id
1 'polypeptide(L)'
;MEYSIIFRNMPKYPEKTPSSSVSGKSFPQNLKDIFIKGHLFEFHMDEMSRHLKNLTKHPHRISPFFTAVKGTLQRLLQTVNRISESVHPEMGQLIVPAPPEFPERSFFEQRRHGTVVLFRLREWVENVQRVLREHSPSQLGEKKVSTV
;
A
#
# COMPACT_ATOMS: atom_id res chain seq x y z
N MET A 1 9.29 20.23 9.55
CA MET A 1 8.79 19.39 10.65
C MET A 1 9.34 17.99 10.41
N GLU A 2 10.39 17.62 11.14
CA GLU A 2 11.17 16.42 10.89
C GLU A 2 10.37 15.16 11.25
N TYR A 3 10.06 14.34 10.24
CA TYR A 3 9.43 13.03 10.41
C TYR A 3 10.26 12.07 11.29
N SER A 4 11.55 12.34 11.49
CA SER A 4 12.52 11.53 12.25
C SER A 4 12.17 11.36 13.74
N ILE A 5 11.50 12.33 14.36
CA ILE A 5 11.11 12.27 15.78
C ILE A 5 9.95 11.28 16.01
N ILE A 6 9.07 11.13 15.02
CA ILE A 6 7.93 10.20 15.09
C ILE A 6 8.42 8.74 15.08
N PHE A 7 9.50 8.45 14.33
CA PHE A 7 10.07 7.10 14.23
C PHE A 7 10.91 6.71 15.46
N ARG A 8 11.59 7.66 16.13
CA ARG A 8 12.45 7.37 17.30
C ARG A 8 11.69 6.85 18.52
N ASN A 9 10.39 7.13 18.62
CA ASN A 9 9.54 6.70 19.73
C ASN A 9 8.56 5.57 19.36
N MET A 10 8.75 4.88 18.24
CA MET A 10 7.89 3.75 17.87
C MET A 10 8.28 2.47 18.64
N PRO A 11 7.37 1.87 19.44
CA PRO A 11 7.71 0.66 20.18
C PRO A 11 7.77 -0.62 19.29
N LYS A 12 8.33 -1.70 19.87
CA LYS A 12 8.80 -2.97 19.27
C LYS A 12 7.76 -3.95 18.65
N TYR A 13 6.69 -3.49 17.99
CA TYR A 13 5.83 -4.41 17.19
C TYR A 13 5.57 -3.94 15.75
N PRO A 14 6.63 -3.75 14.93
CA PRO A 14 6.51 -3.41 13.52
C PRO A 14 6.14 -4.60 12.60
N GLU A 15 6.09 -5.84 13.12
CA GLU A 15 6.20 -7.07 12.31
C GLU A 15 4.92 -7.51 11.59
N LYS A 16 3.72 -7.12 12.05
CA LYS A 16 2.45 -7.58 11.46
C LYS A 16 1.75 -6.57 10.54
N THR A 17 2.41 -5.47 10.19
CA THR A 17 1.86 -4.51 9.20
C THR A 17 2.68 -4.59 7.92
N PRO A 18 2.07 -4.46 6.73
CA PRO A 18 2.81 -4.49 5.47
C PRO A 18 3.92 -3.43 5.47
N SER A 19 5.05 -3.75 4.87
CA SER A 19 6.15 -2.79 4.68
C SER A 19 5.76 -1.73 3.66
N SER A 20 6.36 -0.54 3.76
CA SER A 20 6.15 0.52 2.77
C SER A 20 6.98 0.35 1.50
N SER A 21 7.99 -0.52 1.51
CA SER A 21 8.84 -0.79 0.35
C SER A 21 8.11 -1.54 -0.77
N VAL A 22 8.55 -1.32 -2.01
CA VAL A 22 8.28 -2.22 -3.14
C VAL A 22 9.59 -2.94 -3.46
N SER A 23 9.60 -4.28 -3.39
CA SER A 23 10.84 -5.08 -3.28
C SER A 23 11.10 -6.06 -4.42
N GLY A 24 10.36 -5.98 -5.53
CA GLY A 24 10.63 -6.79 -6.71
C GLY A 24 11.92 -6.40 -7.41
N LYS A 25 12.58 -7.37 -8.05
CA LYS A 25 13.80 -7.12 -8.85
C LYS A 25 13.51 -6.79 -10.31
N SER A 26 12.26 -6.94 -10.73
CA SER A 26 11.77 -6.63 -12.07
C SER A 26 10.38 -6.00 -11.99
N PHE A 27 9.93 -5.36 -13.07
CA PHE A 27 8.59 -4.77 -13.13
C PHE A 27 7.46 -5.79 -12.85
N PRO A 28 7.45 -6.99 -13.46
CA PRO A 28 6.54 -8.08 -13.08
C PRO A 28 6.54 -8.38 -11.58
N GLN A 29 7.71 -8.53 -10.97
CA GLN A 29 7.83 -8.82 -9.54
C GLN A 29 7.34 -7.65 -8.69
N ASN A 30 7.56 -6.41 -9.13
CA ASN A 30 7.03 -5.23 -8.48
C ASN A 30 5.51 -5.19 -8.55
N LEU A 31 4.88 -5.50 -9.68
CA LEU A 31 3.43 -5.57 -9.80
C LEU A 31 2.83 -6.61 -8.84
N LYS A 32 3.44 -7.80 -8.75
CA LYS A 32 3.02 -8.84 -7.80
C LYS A 32 3.14 -8.35 -6.34
N ASP A 33 4.25 -7.73 -5.99
CA ASP A 33 4.49 -7.20 -4.64
C ASP A 33 3.51 -6.07 -4.29
N ILE A 34 3.23 -5.17 -5.24
CA ILE A 34 2.21 -4.12 -5.12
C ILE A 34 0.83 -4.73 -4.88
N PHE A 35 0.47 -5.75 -5.67
CA PHE A 35 -0.82 -6.40 -5.54
C PHE A 35 -1.01 -7.04 -4.16
N ILE A 36 -0.03 -7.81 -3.70
CA ILE A 36 -0.07 -8.47 -2.39
C ILE A 36 -0.15 -7.44 -1.27
N LYS A 37 0.76 -6.45 -1.24
CA LYS A 37 0.81 -5.45 -0.17
C LYS A 37 -0.43 -4.56 -0.17
N GLY A 38 -0.98 -4.22 -1.33
CA GLY A 38 -2.21 -3.44 -1.41
C GLY A 38 -3.40 -4.15 -0.79
N HIS A 39 -3.55 -5.47 -1.00
CA HIS A 39 -4.57 -6.27 -0.30
C HIS A 39 -4.30 -6.36 1.21
N LEU A 40 -3.05 -6.50 1.64
CA LEU A 40 -2.74 -6.47 3.07
C LEU A 40 -3.13 -5.12 3.69
N PHE A 41 -2.82 -3.99 3.05
CA PHE A 41 -3.26 -2.67 3.50
C PHE A 41 -4.79 -2.54 3.53
N GLU A 42 -5.49 -3.11 2.56
CA GLU A 42 -6.96 -3.17 2.55
C GLU A 42 -7.51 -3.89 3.79
N PHE A 43 -6.98 -5.07 4.13
CA PHE A 43 -7.38 -5.80 5.35
C PHE A 43 -7.11 -5.00 6.62
N HIS A 44 -5.97 -4.30 6.70
CA HIS A 44 -5.69 -3.42 7.83
C HIS A 44 -6.64 -2.22 7.90
N MET A 45 -7.04 -1.65 6.76
CA MET A 45 -8.03 -0.57 6.71
C MET A 45 -9.42 -1.07 7.14
N ASP A 46 -9.78 -2.31 6.83
CA ASP A 46 -11.00 -2.95 7.32
C ASP A 46 -10.99 -3.13 8.83
N GLU A 47 -9.89 -3.65 9.37
CA GLU A 47 -9.69 -3.77 10.81
C GLU A 47 -9.84 -2.42 11.52
N MET A 48 -9.19 -1.39 10.99
CA MET A 48 -9.28 -0.05 11.56
C MET A 48 -10.71 0.52 11.45
N SER A 49 -11.43 0.22 10.37
CA SER A 49 -12.82 0.64 10.20
C SER A 49 -13.75 0.01 11.23
N ARG A 50 -13.57 -1.29 11.54
CA ARG A 50 -14.32 -2.00 12.59
C ARG A 50 -14.16 -1.34 13.96
N HIS A 51 -12.94 -0.89 14.27
CA HIS A 51 -12.61 -0.27 15.56
C HIS A 51 -12.58 1.27 15.52
N LEU A 52 -13.16 1.91 14.50
CA LEU A 52 -13.02 3.35 14.29
C LEU A 52 -13.51 4.19 15.48
N LYS A 53 -14.54 3.73 16.20
CA LYS A 53 -15.03 4.35 17.44
C LYS A 53 -13.97 4.41 18.54
N ASN A 54 -13.03 3.46 18.52
CA ASN A 54 -11.89 3.41 19.44
C ASN A 54 -10.69 4.21 18.90
N LEU A 55 -10.67 4.57 17.62
CA LEU A 55 -9.56 5.32 17.02
C LEU A 55 -9.73 6.83 17.17
N THR A 56 -10.97 7.32 17.19
CA THR A 56 -11.28 8.75 17.20
C THR A 56 -12.57 9.06 17.95
N LYS A 57 -12.65 10.27 18.52
CA LYS A 57 -13.87 10.81 19.14
C LYS A 57 -14.96 11.15 18.11
N HIS A 58 -14.60 11.26 16.83
CA HIS A 58 -15.52 11.64 15.74
C HIS A 58 -15.50 10.61 14.60
N PRO A 59 -15.94 9.37 14.82
CA PRO A 59 -15.85 8.30 13.83
C PRO A 59 -16.61 8.64 12.53
N HIS A 60 -17.75 9.34 12.63
CA HIS A 60 -18.53 9.79 11.48
C HIS A 60 -17.78 10.75 10.55
N ARG A 61 -16.82 11.53 11.06
CA ARG A 61 -16.00 12.44 10.23
C ARG A 61 -14.87 11.70 9.51
N ILE A 62 -14.36 10.62 10.09
CA ILE A 62 -13.20 9.89 9.57
C ILE A 62 -13.62 8.74 8.64
N SER A 63 -14.77 8.12 8.89
CA SER A 63 -15.30 6.98 8.12
C SER A 63 -15.37 7.24 6.60
N PRO A 64 -15.80 8.43 6.11
CA PRO A 64 -15.79 8.72 4.68
C PRO A 64 -14.39 8.67 4.06
N PHE A 65 -13.37 9.14 4.78
CA PHE A 65 -11.98 9.11 4.29
C PHE A 65 -11.47 7.67 4.15
N PHE A 66 -11.77 6.80 5.13
CA PHE A 66 -11.37 5.39 5.06
C PHE A 66 -12.05 4.69 3.89
N THR A 67 -13.33 4.97 3.67
CA THR A 67 -14.09 4.47 2.53
C THR A 67 -13.46 4.89 1.21
N ALA A 68 -13.09 6.17 1.08
CA ALA A 68 -12.45 6.71 -0.13
C ALA A 68 -11.06 6.10 -0.38
N VAL A 69 -10.25 5.93 0.67
CA VAL A 69 -8.93 5.29 0.56
C VAL A 69 -9.08 3.84 0.12
N LYS A 70 -9.98 3.07 0.73
CA LYS A 70 -10.27 1.69 0.33
C LYS A 70 -10.72 1.59 -1.13
N GLY A 71 -11.69 2.41 -1.54
CA GLY A 71 -12.16 2.40 -2.93
C GLY A 71 -11.07 2.79 -3.94
N THR A 72 -10.09 3.60 -3.51
CA THR A 72 -8.92 3.93 -4.35
C THR A 72 -7.92 2.79 -4.41
N LEU A 73 -7.64 2.11 -3.29
CA LEU A 73 -6.82 0.91 -3.25
C LEU A 73 -7.40 -0.21 -4.13
N GLN A 74 -8.70 -0.46 -4.04
CA GLN A 74 -9.38 -1.48 -4.86
C GLN A 74 -9.23 -1.19 -6.35
N ARG A 75 -9.40 0.06 -6.78
CA ARG A 75 -9.20 0.46 -8.18
C ARG A 75 -7.75 0.28 -8.63
N LEU A 76 -6.78 0.61 -7.78
CA LEU A 76 -5.36 0.36 -8.04
C LEU A 76 -5.12 -1.15 -8.24
N LEU A 77 -5.60 -1.99 -7.33
CA LEU A 77 -5.41 -3.44 -7.37
C LEU A 77 -6.04 -4.08 -8.62
N GLN A 78 -7.24 -3.66 -9.00
CA GLN A 78 -7.88 -4.07 -10.25
C GLN A 78 -7.05 -3.67 -11.47
N THR A 79 -6.49 -2.46 -11.46
CA THR A 79 -5.64 -1.97 -12.55
C THR A 79 -4.35 -2.79 -12.64
N VAL A 80 -3.68 -3.04 -11.52
CA VAL A 80 -2.47 -3.87 -11.46
C VAL A 80 -2.74 -5.29 -11.96
N ASN A 81 -3.87 -5.89 -11.56
CA ASN A 81 -4.26 -7.21 -12.02
C ASN A 81 -4.46 -7.25 -13.55
N ARG A 82 -5.17 -6.27 -14.10
CA ARG A 82 -5.36 -6.15 -15.56
C ARG A 82 -4.03 -5.99 -16.30
N ILE A 83 -3.13 -5.14 -15.80
CA ILE A 83 -1.80 -4.95 -16.40
C ILE A 83 -1.01 -6.26 -16.38
N SER A 84 -1.05 -6.98 -15.25
CA SER A 84 -0.38 -8.28 -15.12
C SER A 84 -0.93 -9.28 -16.14
N GLU A 85 -2.26 -9.37 -16.29
CA GLU A 85 -2.91 -10.28 -17.25
C GLU A 85 -2.61 -9.92 -18.71
N SER A 86 -2.56 -8.62 -19.05
CA SER A 86 -2.41 -8.18 -20.44
C SER A 86 -0.96 -8.04 -20.90
N VAL A 87 -0.07 -7.56 -20.03
CA VAL A 87 1.32 -7.22 -20.38
C VAL A 87 2.28 -8.34 -19.96
N HIS A 88 1.95 -9.06 -18.90
CA HIS A 88 2.81 -10.10 -18.31
C HIS A 88 2.08 -11.42 -18.09
N PRO A 89 1.48 -12.02 -19.13
CA PRO A 89 0.70 -13.26 -19.00
C PRO A 89 1.54 -14.42 -18.45
N GLU A 90 2.87 -14.38 -18.59
CA GLU A 90 3.81 -15.35 -18.03
C GLU A 90 3.79 -15.41 -16.49
N MET A 91 3.29 -14.36 -15.82
CA MET A 91 3.15 -14.34 -14.36
C MET A 91 2.02 -15.23 -13.86
N GLY A 92 1.09 -15.62 -14.73
CA GLY A 92 -0.17 -16.24 -14.34
C GLY A 92 -1.06 -15.30 -13.53
N GLN A 93 -2.11 -15.87 -12.95
CA GLN A 93 -3.07 -15.12 -12.15
C GLN A 93 -2.43 -14.63 -10.84
N LEU A 94 -2.61 -13.35 -10.51
CA LEU A 94 -2.22 -12.82 -9.20
C LEU A 94 -3.15 -13.38 -8.12
N ILE A 95 -2.54 -13.93 -7.07
CA ILE A 95 -3.27 -14.56 -5.96
C ILE A 95 -3.45 -13.54 -4.85
N VAL A 96 -4.70 -13.35 -4.42
CA VAL A 96 -5.05 -12.54 -3.26
C VAL A 96 -4.48 -13.21 -2.00
N PRO A 97 -3.69 -12.50 -1.18
CA PRO A 97 -3.14 -13.08 0.04
C PRO A 97 -4.26 -13.40 1.04
N ALA A 98 -4.02 -14.39 1.91
CA ALA A 98 -4.91 -14.64 3.03
C ALA A 98 -4.98 -13.41 3.96
N PRO A 99 -6.15 -13.09 4.54
CA PRO A 99 -6.26 -12.04 5.54
C PRO A 99 -5.34 -12.31 6.74
N PRO A 100 -4.60 -11.30 7.24
CA PRO A 100 -3.81 -11.47 8.44
C PRO A 100 -4.71 -11.64 9.67
N GLU A 101 -4.21 -12.36 10.66
CA GLU A 101 -4.89 -12.48 11.94
C GLU A 101 -4.78 -11.18 12.73
N PHE A 102 -5.93 -10.71 13.20
CA PHE A 102 -6.06 -9.54 14.06
C PHE A 102 -6.40 -10.00 15.48
N PRO A 103 -5.40 -10.20 16.37
CA PRO A 103 -5.67 -10.53 17.75
C PRO A 103 -6.42 -9.38 18.43
N GLU A 104 -7.13 -9.69 19.51
CA GLU A 104 -7.69 -8.65 20.37
C GLU A 104 -6.59 -7.72 20.87
N ARG A 105 -6.89 -6.42 20.86
CA ARG A 105 -5.95 -5.34 21.21
C ARG A 105 -6.62 -4.38 22.15
N SER A 106 -5.85 -3.85 23.10
CA SER A 106 -6.30 -2.73 23.92
C SER A 106 -6.56 -1.49 23.05
N PHE A 107 -7.32 -0.53 23.58
CA PHE A 107 -7.59 0.76 22.92
C PHE A 107 -6.30 1.48 22.47
N PHE A 108 -5.27 1.49 23.33
CA PHE A 108 -3.99 2.13 23.01
C PHE A 108 -3.26 1.42 21.86
N GLU A 109 -3.30 0.09 21.85
CA GLU A 109 -2.69 -0.72 20.78
C GLU A 109 -3.43 -0.58 19.46
N GLN A 110 -4.76 -0.49 19.47
CA GLN A 110 -5.56 -0.22 18.27
C GLN A 110 -5.20 1.14 17.66
N ARG A 111 -5.13 2.20 18.47
CA ARG A 111 -4.72 3.54 18.01
C ARG A 111 -3.31 3.53 17.43
N ARG A 112 -2.38 2.87 18.13
CA ARG A 112 -1.00 2.75 17.67
C ARG A 112 -0.91 1.98 16.35
N HIS A 113 -1.60 0.85 16.24
CA HIS A 113 -1.68 0.05 15.01
C HIS A 113 -2.18 0.90 13.85
N GLY A 114 -3.30 1.60 14.03
CA GLY A 114 -3.89 2.44 12.99
C GLY A 114 -2.95 3.55 12.52
N THR A 115 -2.25 4.20 13.45
CA THR A 115 -1.23 5.22 13.10
C THR A 115 -0.12 4.63 12.23
N VAL A 116 0.43 3.48 12.61
CA VAL A 116 1.50 2.81 11.83
C VAL A 116 1.03 2.42 10.43
N VAL A 117 -0.16 1.83 10.32
CA VAL A 117 -0.76 1.46 9.03
C VAL A 117 -0.87 2.67 8.11
N LEU A 118 -1.38 3.81 8.61
CA LEU A 118 -1.54 5.01 7.79
C LEU A 118 -0.21 5.60 7.33
N PHE A 119 0.80 5.65 8.20
CA PHE A 119 2.14 6.12 7.80
C PHE A 119 2.75 5.22 6.73
N ARG A 120 2.72 3.90 6.93
CA ARG A 120 3.27 2.95 5.96
C ARG A 120 2.49 2.94 4.65
N LEU A 121 1.17 3.06 4.71
CA LEU A 121 0.33 3.15 3.51
C LEU A 121 0.70 4.37 2.68
N ARG A 122 0.88 5.53 3.33
CA ARG A 122 1.31 6.75 2.64
C ARG A 122 2.66 6.55 1.95
N GLU A 123 3.67 6.11 2.67
CA GLU A 123 5.00 5.84 2.11
C GLU A 123 4.96 4.79 1.00
N TRP A 124 4.13 3.76 1.16
CA TRP A 124 3.92 2.73 0.16
C TRP A 124 3.36 3.32 -1.13
N VAL A 125 2.31 4.16 -1.05
CA VAL A 125 1.75 4.84 -2.23
C VAL A 125 2.81 5.66 -2.95
N GLU A 126 3.66 6.39 -2.23
CA GLU A 126 4.77 7.16 -2.81
C GLU A 126 5.75 6.24 -3.57
N ASN A 127 6.05 5.06 -3.02
CA ASN A 127 6.90 4.06 -3.66
C ASN A 127 6.24 3.40 -4.88
N VAL A 128 4.95 3.05 -4.80
CA VAL A 128 4.18 2.51 -5.94
C VAL A 128 4.20 3.50 -7.10
N GLN A 129 3.90 4.77 -6.84
CA GLN A 129 3.90 5.80 -7.87
C GLN A 129 5.28 5.97 -8.53
N ARG A 130 6.37 5.87 -7.77
CA ARG A 130 7.73 5.91 -8.30
C ARG A 130 7.98 4.76 -9.27
N VAL A 131 7.70 3.52 -8.87
CA VAL A 131 7.86 2.33 -9.73
C VAL A 131 7.04 2.45 -11.01
N LEU A 132 5.77 2.87 -10.91
CA LEU A 132 4.90 3.01 -12.08
C LEU A 132 5.35 4.13 -13.03
N ARG A 133 5.90 5.24 -12.51
CA ARG A 133 6.45 6.33 -13.34
C ARG A 133 7.71 5.91 -14.09
N GLU A 134 8.60 5.17 -13.43
CA GLU A 134 9.84 4.66 -14.05
C GLU A 134 9.58 3.73 -15.25
N HIS A 135 8.40 3.11 -15.28
CA HIS A 135 7.98 2.17 -16.33
C HIS A 135 6.88 2.74 -17.24
N SER A 136 6.60 4.05 -17.15
CA SER A 136 5.69 4.73 -18.07
C SER A 136 6.43 5.09 -19.38
N PRO A 137 5.82 4.95 -20.57
CA PRO A 137 6.48 5.13 -21.88
C PRO A 137 7.10 6.52 -22.16
N SER A 138 6.93 7.50 -21.28
CA SER A 138 7.32 8.90 -21.49
C SER A 138 8.83 9.19 -21.44
N GLN A 139 9.70 8.18 -21.34
CA GLN A 139 11.16 8.33 -21.24
C GLN A 139 11.93 7.73 -22.43
N LEU A 140 11.25 7.21 -23.47
CA LEU A 140 11.91 6.59 -24.63
C LEU A 140 12.11 7.51 -25.86
N GLY A 141 11.79 8.80 -25.74
CA GLY A 141 11.88 9.75 -26.83
C GLY A 141 13.00 10.78 -26.65
N GLU A 142 14.27 10.36 -26.68
CA GLU A 142 15.39 11.23 -27.07
C GLU A 142 16.70 10.41 -27.21
N LYS A 143 16.70 9.36 -28.03
CA LYS A 143 17.94 8.95 -28.70
C LYS A 143 18.04 9.72 -30.00
N LYS A 144 18.80 10.83 -29.99
CA LYS A 144 19.27 11.50 -31.21
C LYS A 144 19.91 10.43 -32.11
N VAL A 145 19.24 10.16 -33.22
CA VAL A 145 19.87 9.53 -34.39
C VAL A 145 20.82 10.59 -34.95
N SER A 146 22.11 10.48 -34.61
CA SER A 146 23.15 11.13 -35.40
C SER A 146 23.41 10.22 -36.60
N THR A 147 22.78 10.54 -37.72
CA THR A 147 23.18 10.01 -39.02
C THR A 147 24.42 10.78 -39.46
N VAL A 148 25.46 9.99 -39.76
CA VAL A 148 26.65 10.19 -40.61
C VAL A 148 26.93 11.61 -41.10
#